data_AF-A0A2N2EU18-F1
#
_entry.id   AF-A0A2N2EU18-F1
#
_cell.length_a   1.000
_cell.length_b   1.000
_cell.length_c   1.000
_cell.angle_alpha   90.00
_cell.angle_beta   90.00
_cell.angle_gamma   90.00
#
_symmetry.space_group_name_H-M   'P 1'
#
loop_
_entity.id
_entity.type
_entity.pdbx_description
1 polymer ?
#
loop_
_entity_poly.entity_id
_entity_poly.type
_entity_poly.pdbx_seq_one_letter_code
_entity_poly.pdbx_strand_id
1 'polypeptide(L)'
;MMKKKILLSCAAAALFLCRQSRAAEPLYIADLPNIHEYELFANNGWAGNWYVGYDHCWIAELPPVPEKKKFKKAFLGVKLGRAKTLKQIEAGVQAEIDSQKKKLEGASPAEQENLKAEIESLKKQSAEKAAIHISISSDSDFSGKETYTAAFNSEIPLEGDYNEAMNNVGESRWFWTEVPISAISAEQSNFVAAWSDNPLFTSVSYAPVIAAGWSEKNKYAYLSTDNFGKAPGNLEKKISFFTPALCIKLVAEHEQNLKVRVLKAGINDGILRVCAAVEGAPERLRLRVFADNGEIPTGFGISAPPWCLTIYKLEKGRYSFYLDAEDCYGNKAVSEKKTFAVE
;
A
#
# COMPACT_ATOMS: atom_id res chain seq x y z
N MET A 1 81.07 15.63 -20.28
CA MET A 1 80.25 16.63 -21.00
C MET A 1 79.42 15.91 -22.05
N MET A 2 78.16 15.58 -21.76
CA MET A 2 77.06 15.42 -22.72
C MET A 2 75.80 15.04 -21.93
N LYS A 3 74.89 16.01 -21.76
CA LYS A 3 73.56 15.84 -21.18
C LYS A 3 72.67 15.16 -22.21
N LYS A 4 72.07 14.00 -21.90
CA LYS A 4 70.89 13.51 -22.60
C LYS A 4 69.67 13.68 -21.70
N LYS A 5 68.87 14.70 -22.03
CA LYS A 5 67.47 14.82 -21.67
C LYS A 5 66.72 13.70 -22.38
N ILE A 6 66.01 12.86 -21.64
CA ILE A 6 64.92 12.05 -22.21
C ILE A 6 63.65 12.56 -21.54
N LEU A 7 62.76 13.06 -22.40
CA LEU A 7 61.47 13.63 -22.06
C LEU A 7 60.60 12.60 -21.34
N LEU A 8 59.98 13.04 -20.25
CA LEU A 8 58.71 12.51 -19.77
C LEU A 8 57.69 12.60 -20.91
N SER A 9 57.20 11.47 -21.42
CA SER A 9 55.90 11.45 -22.11
C SER A 9 54.84 11.01 -21.11
N CYS A 10 54.08 12.00 -20.65
CA CYS A 10 52.79 11.81 -19.98
C CYS A 10 51.83 11.08 -20.94
N ALA A 11 51.81 9.76 -20.89
CA ALA A 11 50.62 9.01 -21.27
C ALA A 11 49.74 8.95 -20.02
N ALA A 12 49.05 10.05 -19.74
CA ALA A 12 47.91 10.03 -18.85
C ALA A 12 46.92 9.03 -19.44
N ALA A 13 46.87 7.84 -18.84
CA ALA A 13 45.76 6.93 -18.96
C ALA A 13 44.52 7.70 -18.52
N ALA A 14 43.87 8.36 -19.48
CA ALA A 14 42.50 8.81 -19.36
C ALA A 14 41.64 7.54 -19.34
N LEU A 15 41.66 6.85 -18.20
CA LEU A 15 40.50 6.17 -17.68
C LEU A 15 39.42 7.26 -17.57
N PHE A 16 38.73 7.50 -18.67
CA PHE A 16 37.34 7.88 -18.65
C PHE A 16 36.60 6.69 -18.01
N LEU A 17 36.79 6.53 -16.71
CA LEU A 17 35.75 6.01 -15.85
C LEU A 17 34.62 7.00 -16.02
N CYS A 18 33.73 6.67 -16.95
CA CYS A 18 32.35 7.07 -16.87
C CYS A 18 31.95 6.76 -15.43
N ARG A 19 32.00 7.75 -14.54
CA ARG A 19 31.20 7.77 -13.32
C ARG A 19 29.77 7.77 -13.84
N GLN A 20 29.27 6.59 -14.20
CA GLN A 20 27.87 6.32 -13.91
C GLN A 20 27.81 6.54 -12.40
N SER A 21 27.30 7.72 -12.03
CA SER A 21 26.68 7.94 -10.74
C SER A 21 25.67 6.81 -10.59
N ARG A 22 26.12 5.67 -10.06
CA ARG A 22 25.22 4.60 -9.70
C ARG A 22 24.35 5.23 -8.65
N ALA A 23 23.08 5.42 -9.00
CA ALA A 23 22.08 5.96 -8.11
C ALA A 23 22.24 5.28 -6.75
N ALA A 24 22.29 6.08 -5.68
CA ALA A 24 22.24 5.48 -4.36
C ALA A 24 20.91 4.73 -4.26
N GLU A 25 20.99 3.43 -4.00
CA GLU A 25 19.80 2.60 -3.82
C GLU A 25 18.97 3.13 -2.65
N PRO A 26 17.63 2.98 -2.67
CA PRO A 26 16.80 3.39 -1.55
C PRO A 26 17.26 2.72 -0.26
N LEU A 27 17.35 3.49 0.81
CA LEU A 27 17.62 2.97 2.15
C LEU A 27 16.29 2.57 2.79
N TYR A 28 16.19 1.31 3.20
CA TYR A 28 15.05 0.78 3.93
C TYR A 28 15.37 0.65 5.41
N ILE A 29 14.43 1.08 6.26
CA ILE A 29 14.53 1.01 7.71
C ILE A 29 13.27 0.29 8.20
N ALA A 30 13.47 -0.91 8.73
CA ALA A 30 12.43 -1.81 9.22
C ALA A 30 12.97 -2.62 10.41
N ASP A 31 12.11 -3.37 11.11
CA ASP A 31 12.55 -4.24 12.22
C ASP A 31 13.42 -5.41 11.71
N LEU A 32 13.12 -5.92 10.50
CA LEU A 32 13.95 -6.95 9.86
C LEU A 32 15.02 -6.32 8.94
N PRO A 33 16.23 -6.92 8.86
CA PRO A 33 17.29 -6.43 7.97
C PRO A 33 16.91 -6.44 6.48
N ASN A 34 16.00 -7.33 6.10
CA ASN A 34 15.56 -7.48 4.71
C ASN A 34 14.04 -7.38 4.62
N ILE A 35 13.55 -6.35 3.91
CA ILE A 35 12.12 -6.08 3.74
C ILE A 35 11.36 -7.16 2.95
N HIS A 36 12.08 -8.10 2.33
CA HIS A 36 11.48 -9.24 1.65
C HIS A 36 11.09 -10.36 2.62
N GLU A 37 11.67 -10.43 3.82
CA GLU A 37 11.42 -11.49 4.83
C GLU A 37 10.06 -11.39 5.53
N TYR A 38 9.28 -10.34 5.23
CA TYR A 38 7.91 -10.21 5.69
C TYR A 38 6.95 -11.08 4.85
N GLU A 39 7.04 -12.39 5.00
CA GLU A 39 6.33 -13.36 4.16
C GLU A 39 5.15 -14.06 4.86
N LEU A 40 4.94 -13.81 6.15
CA LEU A 40 3.90 -14.47 6.96
C LEU A 40 2.54 -13.77 6.86
N PHE A 41 1.48 -14.52 7.20
CA PHE A 41 0.06 -14.14 7.29
C PHE A 41 -0.61 -13.69 5.98
N ALA A 42 -0.06 -12.71 5.28
CA ALA A 42 -0.66 -12.09 4.10
C ALA A 42 -0.38 -12.85 2.78
N ASN A 43 0.38 -13.95 2.82
CA ASN A 43 0.70 -14.82 1.68
C ASN A 43 -0.03 -16.18 1.75
N ASN A 44 -1.33 -16.19 2.04
CA ASN A 44 -2.20 -17.40 2.05
C ASN A 44 -1.89 -18.45 3.16
N GLY A 45 -1.48 -18.01 4.36
CA GLY A 45 -1.26 -18.89 5.53
C GLY A 45 -2.30 -18.76 6.65
N TRP A 46 -1.99 -19.32 7.82
CA TRP A 46 -2.67 -18.93 9.06
C TRP A 46 -2.55 -17.41 9.23
N ALA A 47 -3.66 -16.74 9.57
CA ALA A 47 -3.72 -15.27 9.64
C ALA A 47 -3.66 -14.73 11.08
N GLY A 48 -3.97 -15.52 12.11
CA GLY A 48 -3.79 -15.13 13.52
C GLY A 48 -4.34 -13.76 13.95
N ASN A 49 -5.40 -13.25 13.32
CA ASN A 49 -5.94 -11.88 13.48
C ASN A 49 -4.99 -10.73 13.03
N TRP A 50 -4.08 -10.99 12.10
CA TRP A 50 -3.18 -9.99 11.51
C TRP A 50 -3.85 -9.11 10.44
N TYR A 51 -4.99 -8.51 10.76
CA TYR A 51 -5.70 -7.62 9.83
C TYR A 51 -5.49 -6.15 10.18
N VAL A 52 -5.59 -5.28 9.18
CA VAL A 52 -5.50 -3.82 9.36
C VAL A 52 -6.90 -3.23 9.28
N GLY A 53 -7.36 -2.62 10.37
CA GLY A 53 -8.79 -2.40 10.52
C GLY A 53 -9.21 -1.26 11.43
N TYR A 54 -10.53 -1.15 11.58
CA TYR A 54 -11.22 -0.17 12.41
C TYR A 54 -10.83 -0.27 13.87
N ASP A 55 -10.62 -1.49 14.36
CA ASP A 55 -10.32 -1.80 15.75
C ASP A 55 -8.91 -2.36 15.95
N HIS A 56 -8.06 -2.33 14.91
CA HIS A 56 -6.67 -2.80 14.95
C HIS A 56 -5.73 -1.77 14.33
N CYS A 57 -4.82 -1.25 15.15
CA CYS A 57 -3.70 -0.43 14.70
C CYS A 57 -2.36 -1.12 14.98
N TRP A 58 -1.62 -1.41 13.91
CA TRP A 58 -0.29 -2.00 13.97
C TRP A 58 0.75 -0.90 14.04
N ILE A 59 1.69 -1.01 14.97
CA ILE A 59 2.72 0.00 15.20
C ILE A 59 4.09 -0.68 15.25
N ALA A 60 5.07 -0.10 14.55
CA ALA A 60 6.47 -0.47 14.65
C ALA A 60 7.30 0.74 15.09
N GLU A 61 8.11 0.55 16.13
CA GLU A 61 9.15 1.48 16.56
C GLU A 61 10.43 1.21 15.75
N LEU A 62 10.77 2.14 14.87
CA LEU A 62 11.93 2.05 14.01
C LEU A 62 13.04 2.96 14.54
N PRO A 63 14.32 2.63 14.31
CA PRO A 63 15.42 3.47 14.80
C PRO A 63 15.41 4.86 14.14
N PRO A 64 16.14 5.83 14.74
CA PRO A 64 16.41 7.11 14.08
C PRO A 64 17.07 6.90 12.72
N VAL A 65 16.72 7.76 11.76
CA VAL A 65 17.29 7.64 10.41
C VAL A 65 18.66 8.33 10.31
N PRO A 66 19.52 7.93 9.35
CA PRO A 66 20.78 8.64 9.09
C PRO A 66 20.56 10.09 8.66
N GLU A 67 21.63 10.88 8.58
CA GLU A 67 21.57 12.30 8.19
C GLU A 67 20.69 12.56 6.95
N LYS A 68 19.56 13.24 7.17
CA LYS A 68 18.53 13.50 6.16
C LYS A 68 19.02 14.26 4.92
N LYS A 69 20.10 15.04 5.03
CA LYS A 69 20.64 15.89 3.94
C LYS A 69 21.02 15.09 2.69
N LYS A 70 21.20 13.77 2.81
CA LYS A 70 21.52 12.86 1.71
C LYS A 70 20.29 12.36 0.95
N PHE A 71 19.09 12.62 1.45
CA PHE A 71 17.83 12.13 0.89
C PHE A 71 16.93 13.27 0.46
N LYS A 72 16.15 13.04 -0.59
CA LYS A 72 15.18 14.01 -1.13
C LYS A 72 13.75 13.62 -0.84
N LYS A 73 13.46 12.32 -0.83
CA LYS A 73 12.13 11.78 -0.57
C LYS A 73 12.17 10.79 0.58
N ALA A 74 11.08 10.74 1.31
CA ALA A 74 10.81 9.74 2.34
C ALA A 74 9.46 9.11 2.06
N PHE A 75 9.34 7.81 2.33
CA PHE A 75 8.10 7.08 2.20
C PHE A 75 7.87 6.23 3.42
N LEU A 76 6.61 6.08 3.81
CA LEU A 76 6.16 5.05 4.73
C LEU A 76 5.65 3.86 3.93
N GLY A 77 5.95 2.65 4.38
CA GLY A 77 5.58 1.41 3.73
C GLY A 77 4.76 0.51 4.64
N VAL A 78 3.72 -0.11 4.09
CA VAL A 78 3.03 -1.24 4.71
C VAL A 78 2.88 -2.37 3.70
N LYS A 79 3.16 -3.62 4.11
CA LYS A 79 2.96 -4.80 3.24
C LYS A 79 1.60 -5.44 3.54
N LEU A 80 0.72 -5.46 2.55
CA LEU A 80 -0.67 -5.90 2.68
C LEU A 80 -1.01 -6.97 1.64
N GLY A 81 -1.93 -7.86 1.97
CA GLY A 81 -2.50 -8.86 1.06
C GLY A 81 -3.83 -9.39 1.57
N ARG A 82 -4.39 -10.37 0.87
CA ARG A 82 -5.64 -11.06 1.25
C ARG A 82 -6.81 -10.11 1.51
N ALA A 83 -6.92 -9.06 0.72
CA ALA A 83 -8.11 -8.23 0.71
C ALA A 83 -9.33 -9.06 0.33
N LYS A 84 -10.49 -8.63 0.83
CA LYS A 84 -11.76 -9.28 0.57
C LYS A 84 -12.46 -8.58 -0.58
N THR A 85 -13.15 -9.37 -1.39
CA THR A 85 -14.03 -8.80 -2.42
C THR A 85 -15.17 -8.03 -1.76
N LEU A 86 -15.72 -7.04 -2.47
CA LEU A 86 -16.91 -6.31 -2.01
C LEU A 86 -18.06 -7.28 -1.71
N LYS A 87 -18.27 -8.27 -2.58
CA LYS A 87 -19.26 -9.34 -2.38
C LYS A 87 -19.06 -10.10 -1.07
N GLN A 88 -17.82 -10.49 -0.74
CA GLN A 88 -17.52 -11.20 0.51
C GLN A 88 -17.77 -10.30 1.73
N ILE A 89 -17.39 -9.03 1.66
CA ILE A 89 -17.64 -8.06 2.73
C ILE A 89 -19.15 -7.84 2.92
N GLU A 90 -19.89 -7.60 1.83
CA GLU A 90 -21.35 -7.42 1.83
C GLU A 90 -22.09 -8.63 2.39
N ALA A 91 -21.70 -9.84 1.99
CA ALA A 91 -22.26 -11.07 2.54
C ALA A 91 -21.98 -11.19 4.05
N GLY A 92 -20.80 -10.78 4.49
CA GLY A 92 -20.42 -10.66 5.88
C GLY A 92 -21.30 -9.70 6.68
N VAL A 93 -21.48 -8.49 6.15
CA VAL A 93 -22.35 -7.46 6.72
C VAL A 93 -23.78 -7.95 6.81
N GLN A 94 -24.28 -8.60 5.77
CA GLN A 94 -25.63 -9.14 5.76
C GLN A 94 -25.81 -10.23 6.82
N ALA A 95 -24.83 -11.13 6.98
CA ALA A 95 -24.86 -12.15 8.03
C ALA A 95 -24.85 -11.53 9.43
N GLU A 96 -24.09 -10.46 9.66
CA GLU A 96 -24.10 -9.74 10.94
C GLU A 96 -25.44 -9.05 11.18
N ILE A 97 -26.01 -8.38 10.17
CA ILE A 97 -27.35 -7.79 10.25
C ILE A 97 -28.39 -8.85 10.65
N ASP A 98 -28.33 -10.04 10.07
CA ASP A 98 -29.29 -11.10 10.36
C ASP A 98 -29.07 -11.71 11.76
N SER A 99 -27.82 -11.79 12.23
CA SER A 99 -27.49 -12.10 13.63
C SER A 99 -28.09 -11.08 14.60
N GLN A 100 -27.94 -9.79 14.33
CA GLN A 100 -28.47 -8.71 15.16
C GLN A 100 -30.01 -8.68 15.15
N LYS A 101 -30.66 -8.92 14.00
CA LYS A 101 -32.13 -9.10 13.92
C LYS A 101 -32.61 -10.26 14.78
N LYS A 102 -31.88 -11.37 14.79
CA LYS A 102 -32.22 -12.52 15.64
C LYS A 102 -32.12 -12.18 17.13
N LYS A 103 -31.12 -11.39 17.54
CA LYS A 103 -31.04 -10.87 18.92
C LYS A 103 -32.21 -9.93 19.24
N LEU A 104 -32.64 -9.12 18.27
CA LEU A 104 -33.74 -8.18 18.42
C LEU A 104 -35.07 -8.87 18.79
N GLU A 105 -35.32 -10.09 18.29
CA GLU A 105 -36.53 -10.87 18.57
C GLU A 105 -36.72 -11.22 20.05
N GLY A 106 -35.65 -11.24 20.85
CA GLY A 106 -35.67 -11.55 22.29
C GLY A 106 -35.23 -10.41 23.20
N ALA A 107 -34.96 -9.23 22.66
CA ALA A 107 -34.36 -8.11 23.38
C ALA A 107 -35.38 -7.26 24.16
N SER A 108 -34.96 -6.68 25.28
CA SER A 108 -35.75 -5.70 26.04
C SER A 108 -35.97 -4.41 25.23
N PRO A 109 -36.97 -3.56 25.54
CA PRO A 109 -37.23 -2.34 24.77
C PRO A 109 -36.04 -1.39 24.63
N ALA A 110 -35.18 -1.28 25.66
CA ALA A 110 -33.97 -0.47 25.62
C ALA A 110 -32.87 -1.08 24.71
N GLU A 111 -32.70 -2.40 24.75
CA GLU A 111 -31.77 -3.10 23.86
C GLU A 111 -32.25 -3.09 22.41
N GLN A 112 -33.57 -3.11 22.19
CA GLN A 112 -34.16 -3.05 20.86
C GLN A 112 -33.83 -1.75 20.12
N GLU A 113 -33.79 -0.62 20.83
CA GLU A 113 -33.42 0.66 20.23
C GLU A 113 -31.96 0.66 19.78
N ASN A 114 -31.05 0.16 20.62
CA ASN A 114 -29.63 0.04 20.30
C ASN A 114 -29.39 -0.90 19.11
N LEU A 115 -30.01 -2.09 19.11
CA LEU A 115 -29.87 -3.07 18.03
C LEU A 115 -30.42 -2.54 16.70
N LYS A 116 -31.53 -1.79 16.70
CA LYS A 116 -32.06 -1.14 15.50
C LYS A 116 -31.09 -0.09 14.97
N ALA A 117 -30.51 0.73 15.84
CA ALA A 117 -29.52 1.73 15.45
C ALA A 117 -28.26 1.08 14.85
N GLU A 118 -27.79 -0.03 15.43
CA GLU A 118 -26.65 -0.81 14.91
C GLU A 118 -26.93 -1.41 13.54
N ILE A 119 -28.11 -2.01 13.34
CA ILE A 119 -28.54 -2.53 12.03
C ILE A 119 -28.60 -1.40 10.97
N GLU A 120 -29.18 -0.26 11.31
CA GLU A 120 -29.25 0.88 10.40
C GLU A 120 -27.87 1.52 10.13
N SER A 121 -26.95 1.43 11.08
CA SER A 121 -25.55 1.81 10.87
C SER A 121 -24.88 0.87 9.87
N LEU A 122 -24.96 -0.45 10.07
CA LEU A 122 -24.36 -1.46 9.19
C LEU A 122 -24.84 -1.34 7.74
N LYS A 123 -26.14 -1.10 7.53
CA LYS A 123 -26.72 -0.91 6.18
C LYS A 123 -26.15 0.27 5.40
N LYS A 124 -25.60 1.27 6.08
CA LYS A 124 -25.04 2.49 5.46
C LYS A 124 -23.54 2.37 5.17
N GLN A 125 -22.89 1.32 5.68
CA GLN A 125 -21.45 1.15 5.52
C GLN A 125 -21.14 0.55 4.15
N SER A 126 -20.03 0.99 3.56
CA SER A 126 -19.54 0.49 2.28
C SER A 126 -18.03 0.33 2.35
N ALA A 127 -17.53 -0.74 1.75
CA ALA A 127 -16.10 -1.00 1.61
C ALA A 127 -15.52 -0.54 0.27
N GLU A 128 -16.34 0.04 -0.63
CA GLU A 128 -15.89 0.48 -1.97
C GLU A 128 -14.72 1.46 -1.90
N LYS A 129 -14.72 2.32 -0.88
CA LYS A 129 -13.68 3.33 -0.64
C LYS A 129 -12.89 3.07 0.65
N ALA A 130 -12.91 1.83 1.15
CA ALA A 130 -12.15 1.48 2.34
C ALA A 130 -10.67 1.74 2.10
N ALA A 131 -10.07 2.57 2.96
CA ALA A 131 -8.68 2.95 2.88
C ALA A 131 -7.89 2.34 4.05
N ILE A 132 -6.66 1.98 3.79
CA ILE A 132 -5.65 1.72 4.80
C ILE A 132 -4.84 3.00 4.95
N HIS A 133 -4.75 3.46 6.18
CA HIS A 133 -4.04 4.66 6.58
C HIS A 133 -2.68 4.31 7.16
N ILE A 134 -1.73 5.22 7.00
CA ILE A 134 -0.39 5.14 7.58
C ILE A 134 0.02 6.50 8.15
N SER A 135 0.72 6.49 9.28
CA SER A 135 1.22 7.71 9.92
C SER A 135 2.57 7.45 10.58
N ILE A 136 3.27 8.52 10.94
CA ILE A 136 4.53 8.50 11.66
C ILE A 136 4.52 9.50 12.82
N SER A 137 5.10 9.10 13.94
CA SER A 137 5.39 9.96 15.09
C SER A 137 6.81 9.70 15.61
N SER A 138 7.38 10.68 16.32
CA SER A 138 8.62 10.53 17.09
C SER A 138 8.39 9.92 18.47
N ASP A 139 7.13 9.71 18.85
CA ASP A 139 6.68 9.14 20.11
C ASP A 139 5.51 8.16 19.88
N SER A 140 4.97 7.61 20.96
CA SER A 140 3.85 6.66 20.92
C SER A 140 2.48 7.27 20.61
N ASP A 141 2.36 8.60 20.56
CA ASP A 141 1.09 9.30 20.42
C ASP A 141 0.92 9.85 18.99
N PHE A 142 -0.07 9.32 18.28
CA PHE A 142 -0.40 9.76 16.93
C PHE A 142 -1.50 10.83 16.92
N SER A 143 -1.93 11.32 18.08
CA SER A 143 -2.90 12.41 18.20
C SER A 143 -2.40 13.66 17.47
N GLY A 144 -3.21 14.15 16.53
CA GLY A 144 -2.89 15.34 15.74
C GLY A 144 -1.76 15.17 14.73
N LYS A 145 -1.26 13.94 14.51
CA LYS A 145 -0.30 13.67 13.45
C LYS A 145 -1.00 13.58 12.10
N GLU A 146 -0.28 13.94 11.05
CA GLU A 146 -0.78 13.77 9.69
C GLU A 146 -1.01 12.28 9.40
N THR A 147 -2.15 12.01 8.77
CA THR A 147 -2.55 10.67 8.34
C THR A 147 -2.51 10.64 6.82
N TYR A 148 -1.86 9.63 6.26
CA TYR A 148 -1.74 9.45 4.83
C TYR A 148 -2.42 8.16 4.40
N THR A 149 -2.98 8.13 3.19
CA THR A 149 -3.52 6.89 2.62
C THR A 149 -2.40 6.03 2.06
N ALA A 150 -2.28 4.80 2.58
CA ALA A 150 -1.34 3.79 2.09
C ALA A 150 -1.86 3.05 0.85
N ALA A 151 -3.11 2.60 0.92
CA ALA A 151 -3.76 1.83 -0.13
C ALA A 151 -5.27 1.91 0.01
N PHE A 152 -5.99 1.79 -1.09
CA PHE A 152 -7.40 1.40 -1.04
C PHE A 152 -7.53 -0.13 -1.01
N ASN A 153 -8.60 -0.65 -0.40
CA ASN A 153 -8.86 -2.11 -0.36
C ASN A 153 -8.87 -2.72 -1.76
N SER A 154 -9.39 -1.97 -2.74
CA SER A 154 -9.43 -2.36 -4.14
C SER A 154 -8.05 -2.42 -4.83
N GLU A 155 -7.02 -1.83 -4.24
CA GLU A 155 -5.64 -1.91 -4.72
C GLU A 155 -4.87 -3.06 -4.07
N ILE A 156 -5.41 -3.72 -3.04
CA ILE A 156 -4.73 -4.80 -2.32
C ILE A 156 -5.00 -6.14 -3.01
N PRO A 157 -3.99 -7.02 -3.18
CA PRO A 157 -4.18 -8.36 -3.71
C PRO A 157 -5.30 -9.10 -2.97
N LEU A 158 -6.23 -9.67 -3.73
CA LEU A 158 -7.36 -10.40 -3.19
C LEU A 158 -6.92 -11.73 -2.59
N GLU A 159 -7.62 -12.14 -1.54
CA GLU A 159 -7.56 -13.52 -1.06
C GLU A 159 -8.16 -14.45 -2.11
N GLY A 160 -7.59 -15.64 -2.28
CA GLY A 160 -8.16 -16.65 -3.18
C GLY A 160 -9.53 -17.14 -2.69
N ASP A 161 -10.43 -17.43 -3.63
CA ASP A 161 -11.73 -18.04 -3.35
C ASP A 161 -11.76 -19.45 -3.94
N TYR A 162 -12.34 -20.40 -3.20
CA TYR A 162 -12.39 -21.81 -3.60
C TYR A 162 -13.57 -22.11 -4.55
N ASN A 163 -14.54 -21.21 -4.66
CA ASN A 163 -15.72 -21.35 -5.51
C ASN A 163 -15.64 -20.50 -6.79
N GLU A 164 -14.97 -19.35 -6.74
CA GLU A 164 -14.95 -18.38 -7.85
C GLU A 164 -13.54 -18.11 -8.36
N ALA A 165 -13.36 -18.13 -9.69
CA ALA A 165 -12.14 -17.66 -10.33
C ALA A 165 -12.11 -16.12 -10.28
N MET A 166 -11.14 -15.57 -9.56
CA MET A 166 -11.02 -14.13 -9.34
C MET A 166 -9.76 -13.57 -10.00
N ASN A 167 -9.89 -12.35 -10.54
CA ASN A 167 -8.74 -11.56 -10.96
C ASN A 167 -8.07 -10.92 -9.74
N ASN A 168 -6.80 -10.51 -9.87
CA ASN A 168 -6.05 -9.80 -8.83
C ASN A 168 -5.83 -10.58 -7.51
N VAL A 169 -5.99 -11.90 -7.52
CA VAL A 169 -5.52 -12.78 -6.44
C VAL A 169 -4.00 -12.87 -6.50
N GLY A 170 -3.32 -12.78 -5.35
CA GLY A 170 -1.87 -12.89 -5.33
C GLY A 170 -1.25 -12.74 -3.95
N GLU A 171 0.09 -12.76 -3.93
CA GLU A 171 0.90 -12.51 -2.75
C GLU A 171 0.78 -11.06 -2.28
N SER A 172 1.06 -10.85 -0.99
CA SER A 172 1.13 -9.53 -0.38
C SER A 172 2.17 -8.63 -1.04
N ARG A 173 1.89 -7.32 -1.05
CA ARG A 173 2.70 -6.29 -1.72
C ARG A 173 2.98 -5.13 -0.77
N TRP A 174 4.11 -4.47 -0.97
CA TRP A 174 4.43 -3.21 -0.29
C TRP A 174 3.65 -2.06 -0.93
N PHE A 175 3.04 -1.24 -0.08
CA PHE A 175 2.35 -0.02 -0.45
C PHE A 175 3.13 1.15 0.14
N TRP A 176 3.68 2.00 -0.73
CA TRP A 176 4.53 3.13 -0.35
C TRP A 176 3.78 4.45 -0.48
N THR A 177 3.84 5.26 0.57
CA THR A 177 3.25 6.60 0.60
C THR A 177 4.32 7.63 0.92
N GLU A 178 4.49 8.59 0.02
CA GLU A 178 5.44 9.68 0.19
C GLU A 178 5.00 10.59 1.35
N VAL A 179 5.94 10.94 2.22
CA VAL A 179 5.73 11.82 3.36
C VAL A 179 6.81 12.89 3.41
N PRO A 180 6.56 14.04 4.07
CA PRO A 180 7.59 15.05 4.26
C PRO A 180 8.81 14.47 4.98
N ILE A 181 10.01 14.66 4.43
CA ILE A 181 11.27 14.21 5.06
C ILE A 181 11.48 14.85 6.45
N SER A 182 10.85 15.99 6.70
CA SER A 182 10.83 16.65 8.02
C SER A 182 10.12 15.81 9.08
N ALA A 183 9.12 14.99 8.71
CA ALA A 183 8.35 14.16 9.64
C ALA A 183 9.13 12.96 10.22
N ILE A 184 10.17 12.48 9.50
CA ILE A 184 10.99 11.36 9.93
C ILE A 184 12.04 11.82 10.95
N SER A 185 12.20 11.26 12.14
CA SER A 185 13.25 11.67 13.08
C SER A 185 14.62 11.07 12.76
N ALA A 186 15.67 11.90 12.87
CA ALA A 186 17.07 11.48 12.80
C ALA A 186 17.75 11.42 14.18
N GLU A 187 17.04 11.81 15.23
CA GLU A 187 17.55 11.90 16.61
C GLU A 187 16.82 10.95 17.57
N GLN A 188 15.56 10.63 17.26
CA GLN A 188 14.67 9.81 18.07
C GLN A 188 14.14 8.63 17.25
N SER A 189 13.60 7.62 17.93
CA SER A 189 12.86 6.54 17.27
C SER A 189 11.70 7.11 16.43
N ASN A 190 11.30 6.33 15.44
CA ASN A 190 10.21 6.62 14.53
C ASN A 190 9.12 5.56 14.72
N PHE A 191 7.99 5.94 15.29
CA PHE A 191 6.83 5.07 15.39
C PHE A 191 6.04 5.18 14.10
N VAL A 192 5.90 4.08 13.36
CA VAL A 192 5.07 4.00 12.15
C VAL A 192 3.82 3.19 12.48
N ALA A 193 2.65 3.70 12.16
CA ALA A 193 1.36 3.07 12.48
C ALA A 193 0.52 2.85 11.22
N ALA A 194 -0.23 1.75 11.15
CA ALA A 194 -1.19 1.46 10.09
C ALA A 194 -2.53 0.94 10.64
N TRP A 195 -3.64 1.48 10.13
CA TRP A 195 -5.02 1.13 10.53
C TRP A 195 -6.00 1.43 9.38
N SER A 196 -7.30 1.17 9.59
CA SER A 196 -8.36 1.64 8.69
C SER A 196 -9.40 2.41 9.47
N ASP A 197 -10.02 3.41 8.87
CA ASP A 197 -11.19 4.11 9.43
C ASP A 197 -12.52 3.46 9.00
N ASN A 198 -12.48 2.40 8.18
CA ASN A 198 -13.68 1.76 7.70
C ASN A 198 -14.27 0.81 8.75
N PRO A 199 -15.49 1.08 9.27
CA PRO A 199 -16.11 0.29 10.34
C PRO A 199 -16.40 -1.17 9.99
N LEU A 200 -16.28 -1.56 8.72
CA LEU A 200 -16.40 -2.96 8.29
C LEU A 200 -15.12 -3.77 8.54
N PHE A 201 -13.98 -3.11 8.74
CA PHE A 201 -12.70 -3.78 8.88
C PHE A 201 -12.44 -4.16 10.35
N THR A 202 -13.26 -5.03 10.91
CA THR A 202 -13.21 -5.45 12.32
C THR A 202 -12.82 -6.91 12.51
N SER A 203 -12.43 -7.60 11.44
CA SER A 203 -11.90 -8.95 11.51
C SER A 203 -11.11 -9.31 10.26
N VAL A 204 -10.32 -10.36 10.36
CA VAL A 204 -9.62 -10.99 9.21
C VAL A 204 -10.56 -11.45 8.10
N SER A 205 -11.84 -11.65 8.40
CA SER A 205 -12.86 -12.07 7.44
C SER A 205 -13.32 -10.92 6.53
N TYR A 206 -13.11 -9.67 6.93
CA TYR A 206 -13.59 -8.48 6.22
C TYR A 206 -12.48 -7.50 5.84
N ALA A 207 -11.37 -7.51 6.57
CA ALA A 207 -10.25 -6.60 6.38
C ALA A 207 -9.08 -7.26 5.64
N PRO A 208 -8.21 -6.46 4.98
CA PRO A 208 -6.95 -6.95 4.46
C PRO A 208 -5.99 -7.33 5.58
N VAL A 209 -5.07 -8.23 5.25
CA VAL A 209 -4.08 -8.80 6.18
C VAL A 209 -2.75 -8.09 6.01
N ILE A 210 -2.14 -7.66 7.12
CA ILE A 210 -0.76 -7.16 7.14
C ILE A 210 0.22 -8.33 7.18
N ALA A 211 1.26 -8.26 6.36
CA ALA A 211 2.32 -9.26 6.39
C ALA A 211 3.15 -9.12 7.66
N ALA A 212 3.79 -10.22 8.07
CA ALA A 212 4.76 -10.19 9.16
C ALA A 212 6.01 -11.00 8.81
N GLY A 213 7.05 -10.84 9.61
CA GLY A 213 8.19 -11.74 9.60
C GLY A 213 8.58 -12.18 11.00
N TRP A 214 9.41 -13.23 11.07
CA TRP A 214 9.89 -13.79 12.33
C TRP A 214 10.84 -12.84 13.04
N SER A 215 10.63 -12.61 14.34
CA SER A 215 11.50 -11.78 15.17
C SER A 215 11.77 -12.48 16.51
N GLU A 216 13.01 -12.91 16.73
CA GLU A 216 13.40 -13.70 17.91
C GLU A 216 13.26 -12.95 19.23
N LYS A 217 13.25 -11.60 19.19
CA LYS A 217 13.22 -10.74 20.37
C LYS A 217 12.41 -9.47 20.11
N ASN A 218 11.20 -9.60 19.57
CA ASN A 218 10.46 -8.42 19.17
C ASN A 218 10.23 -7.45 20.35
N LYS A 219 10.98 -6.34 20.33
CA LYS A 219 10.91 -5.28 21.32
C LYS A 219 10.17 -4.05 20.80
N TYR A 220 9.82 -4.03 19.53
CA TYR A 220 9.52 -2.79 18.81
C TYR A 220 8.18 -2.84 18.07
N ALA A 221 7.42 -3.93 18.18
CA ALA A 221 6.07 -4.02 17.62
C ALA A 221 4.98 -3.94 18.67
N TYR A 222 3.93 -3.20 18.33
CA TYR A 222 2.77 -2.97 19.19
C TYR A 222 1.48 -3.11 18.38
N LEU A 223 0.43 -3.56 19.06
CA LEU A 223 -0.95 -3.55 18.60
C LEU A 223 -1.76 -2.69 19.57
N SER A 224 -2.44 -1.69 19.05
CA SER A 224 -3.55 -1.04 19.74
C SER A 224 -4.85 -1.62 19.20
N THR A 225 -5.74 -1.99 20.11
CA THR A 225 -7.08 -2.48 19.84
C THR A 225 -8.10 -1.42 20.23
N ASP A 226 -9.35 -1.50 19.76
CA ASP A 226 -10.41 -0.57 20.15
C ASP A 226 -10.10 0.91 19.77
N ASN A 227 -9.36 1.13 18.69
CA ASN A 227 -9.05 2.48 18.18
C ASN A 227 -10.21 3.10 17.37
N PHE A 228 -11.25 2.33 17.02
CA PHE A 228 -12.48 2.77 16.34
C PHE A 228 -12.25 3.73 15.16
N GLY A 229 -11.30 3.37 14.30
CA GLY A 229 -10.94 4.08 13.08
C GLY A 229 -10.03 5.29 13.28
N LYS A 230 -9.58 5.53 14.51
CA LYS A 230 -8.73 6.66 14.86
C LYS A 230 -7.27 6.25 14.93
N ALA A 231 -6.41 7.25 14.78
CA ALA A 231 -5.00 7.12 15.11
C ALA A 231 -4.85 6.74 16.60
N PRO A 232 -3.89 5.88 16.95
CA PRO A 232 -3.71 5.43 18.33
C PRO A 232 -3.15 6.56 19.20
N GLY A 233 -3.69 6.71 20.41
CA GLY A 233 -3.21 7.70 21.38
C GLY A 233 -2.08 7.19 22.27
N ASN A 234 -1.94 5.87 22.42
CA ASN A 234 -0.92 5.22 23.24
C ASN A 234 -0.60 3.81 22.70
N LEU A 235 0.52 3.24 23.13
CA LEU A 235 0.83 1.82 22.88
C LEU A 235 0.10 0.96 23.91
N GLU A 236 -0.60 -0.08 23.46
CA GLU A 236 -1.36 -0.96 24.35
C GLU A 236 -0.66 -2.29 24.55
N LYS A 237 -0.59 -3.10 23.49
CA LYS A 237 -0.13 -4.48 23.57
C LYS A 237 1.14 -4.66 22.79
N LYS A 238 2.20 -5.08 23.48
CA LYS A 238 3.43 -5.52 22.83
C LYS A 238 3.23 -6.88 22.17
N ILE A 239 3.72 -7.02 20.94
CA ILE A 239 3.61 -8.27 20.17
C ILE A 239 4.91 -9.04 20.29
N SER A 240 4.82 -10.36 20.40
CA SER A 240 5.97 -11.27 20.51
C SER A 240 6.10 -12.14 19.26
N PHE A 241 7.32 -12.63 18.99
CA PHE A 241 7.71 -13.59 17.94
C PHE A 241 7.56 -13.13 16.48
N PHE A 242 6.73 -12.12 16.21
CA PHE A 242 6.46 -11.61 14.86
C PHE A 242 6.49 -10.09 14.84
N THR A 243 6.97 -9.50 13.75
CA THR A 243 6.91 -8.04 13.51
C THR A 243 6.03 -7.71 12.31
N PRO A 244 5.15 -6.69 12.39
CA PRO A 244 4.40 -6.21 11.23
C PRO A 244 5.33 -5.61 10.19
N ALA A 245 4.93 -5.77 8.94
CA ALA A 245 5.63 -5.24 7.78
C ALA A 245 5.37 -3.75 7.61
N LEU A 246 6.03 -2.96 8.47
CA LEU A 246 6.05 -1.51 8.45
C LEU A 246 7.48 -1.03 8.21
N CYS A 247 7.66 -0.02 7.37
CA CYS A 247 8.98 0.38 6.89
C CYS A 247 9.05 1.88 6.58
N ILE A 248 10.25 2.46 6.72
CA ILE A 248 10.61 3.76 6.15
C ILE A 248 11.54 3.52 4.96
N LYS A 249 11.21 4.10 3.80
CA LYS A 249 12.07 4.13 2.61
C LYS A 249 12.58 5.54 2.40
N LEU A 250 13.89 5.71 2.36
CA LEU A 250 14.56 6.98 2.07
C LEU A 250 15.24 6.92 0.71
N VAL A 251 14.97 7.91 -0.14
CA VAL A 251 15.46 7.95 -1.53
C VAL A 251 16.35 9.18 -1.70
N ALA A 252 17.57 8.95 -2.19
CA ALA A 252 18.48 10.00 -2.59
C ALA A 252 17.98 10.72 -3.86
N GLU A 253 18.66 11.79 -4.26
CA GLU A 253 18.37 12.41 -5.55
C GLU A 253 18.66 11.42 -6.68
N HIS A 254 17.63 11.11 -7.46
CA HIS A 254 17.74 10.19 -8.58
C HIS A 254 16.90 10.68 -9.76
N GLU A 255 17.59 11.02 -10.85
CA GLU A 255 16.95 11.29 -12.12
C GLU A 255 16.86 10.00 -12.92
N GLN A 256 15.65 9.44 -13.03
CA GLN A 256 15.36 8.40 -14.01
C GLN A 256 14.34 8.91 -15.03
N ASN A 257 14.59 8.60 -16.30
CA ASN A 257 13.65 8.84 -17.39
C ASN A 257 12.58 7.74 -17.42
N LEU A 258 11.65 7.77 -16.47
CA LEU A 258 10.44 6.95 -16.54
C LEU A 258 9.46 7.63 -17.51
N LYS A 259 9.02 6.91 -18.54
CA LYS A 259 7.98 7.39 -19.47
C LYS A 259 6.98 6.29 -19.74
N VAL A 260 5.71 6.67 -19.84
CA VAL A 260 4.62 5.74 -20.17
C VAL A 260 3.74 6.32 -21.26
N ARG A 261 3.40 5.50 -22.25
CA ARG A 261 2.46 5.86 -23.31
C ARG A 261 1.52 4.71 -23.65
N VAL A 262 0.30 5.03 -24.05
CA VAL A 262 -0.67 4.04 -24.53
C VAL A 262 -0.28 3.60 -25.95
N LEU A 263 0.10 2.34 -26.11
CA LEU A 263 0.37 1.75 -27.44
C LEU A 263 -0.91 1.36 -28.15
N LYS A 264 -1.82 0.71 -27.43
CA LYS A 264 -3.08 0.21 -27.97
C LYS A 264 -4.14 0.25 -26.88
N ALA A 265 -5.33 0.69 -27.22
CA ALA A 265 -6.51 0.58 -26.36
C ALA A 265 -7.69 0.11 -27.21
N GLY A 266 -8.52 -0.76 -26.66
CA GLY A 266 -9.74 -1.23 -27.30
C GLY A 266 -10.81 -1.56 -26.28
N ILE A 267 -12.05 -1.24 -26.61
CA ILE A 267 -13.26 -1.56 -25.83
C ILE A 267 -14.13 -2.49 -26.68
N ASN A 268 -14.58 -3.58 -26.07
CA ASN A 268 -15.50 -4.53 -26.68
C ASN A 268 -16.32 -5.19 -25.57
N ASP A 269 -17.65 -5.17 -25.68
CA ASP A 269 -18.59 -5.79 -24.73
C ASP A 269 -18.30 -5.44 -23.25
N GLY A 270 -18.05 -4.15 -22.98
CA GLY A 270 -17.71 -3.66 -21.63
C GLY A 270 -16.32 -4.07 -21.12
N ILE A 271 -15.46 -4.62 -21.97
CA ILE A 271 -14.08 -5.01 -21.64
C ILE A 271 -13.10 -4.01 -22.26
N LEU A 272 -12.48 -3.18 -21.42
CA LEU A 272 -11.39 -2.27 -21.82
C LEU A 272 -10.05 -3.00 -21.69
N ARG A 273 -9.30 -3.09 -22.79
CA ARG A 273 -7.90 -3.57 -22.77
C ARG A 273 -6.96 -2.46 -23.22
N VAL A 274 -5.97 -2.15 -22.38
CA VAL A 274 -4.96 -1.11 -22.62
C VAL A 274 -3.58 -1.72 -22.55
N CYS A 275 -2.81 -1.59 -23.62
CA CYS A 275 -1.40 -1.97 -23.66
C CYS A 275 -0.52 -0.72 -23.72
N ALA A 276 0.59 -0.74 -22.99
CA ALA A 276 1.48 0.38 -22.78
C ALA A 276 2.89 0.11 -23.32
N ALA A 277 3.58 1.19 -23.69
CA ALA A 277 5.03 1.21 -23.79
C ALA A 277 5.54 1.95 -22.56
N VAL A 278 6.47 1.33 -21.84
CA VAL A 278 7.14 1.92 -20.69
C VAL A 278 8.63 1.98 -20.98
N GLU A 279 9.21 3.17 -20.91
CA GLU A 279 10.66 3.40 -20.91
C GLU A 279 11.10 3.56 -19.45
N GLY A 280 12.15 2.84 -19.04
CA GLY A 280 12.59 2.75 -17.65
C GLY A 280 12.27 1.41 -16.99
N ALA A 281 12.44 1.33 -15.68
CA ALA A 281 12.18 0.13 -14.88
C ALA A 281 11.08 0.45 -13.85
N PRO A 282 9.79 0.47 -14.25
CA PRO A 282 8.71 0.67 -13.30
C PRO A 282 8.68 -0.47 -12.30
N GLU A 283 8.44 -0.15 -11.04
CA GLU A 283 8.03 -1.13 -10.03
C GLU A 283 6.53 -1.45 -10.21
N ARG A 284 5.76 -0.48 -10.70
CA ARG A 284 4.32 -0.60 -10.87
C ARG A 284 3.81 0.21 -12.06
N LEU A 285 2.87 -0.36 -12.80
CA LEU A 285 2.06 0.29 -13.82
C LEU A 285 0.58 0.07 -13.50
N ARG A 286 -0.18 1.16 -13.37
CA ARG A 286 -1.63 1.15 -13.11
C ARG A 286 -2.39 1.76 -14.28
N LEU A 287 -3.62 1.29 -14.44
CA LEU A 287 -4.62 1.88 -15.34
C LEU A 287 -5.62 2.61 -14.47
N ARG A 288 -5.73 3.93 -14.56
CA ARG A 288 -6.70 4.73 -13.82
C ARG A 288 -7.89 5.01 -14.71
N VAL A 289 -9.10 4.61 -14.33
CA VAL A 289 -10.33 4.80 -15.12
C VAL A 289 -11.32 5.64 -14.34
N PHE A 290 -11.99 6.55 -15.02
CA PHE A 290 -12.92 7.51 -14.43
C PHE A 290 -14.23 7.48 -15.21
N ALA A 291 -15.33 7.32 -14.49
CA ALA A 291 -16.69 7.60 -14.94
C ALA A 291 -17.11 9.01 -14.50
N ASP A 292 -18.34 9.41 -14.81
CA ASP A 292 -18.89 10.72 -14.42
C ASP A 292 -18.97 10.89 -12.88
N ASN A 293 -19.10 9.79 -12.13
CA ASN A 293 -19.21 9.77 -10.67
C ASN A 293 -17.86 9.59 -9.95
N GLY A 294 -16.75 9.54 -10.68
CA GLY A 294 -15.40 9.47 -10.12
C GLY A 294 -14.59 8.29 -10.65
N GLU A 295 -13.54 7.95 -9.90
CA GLU A 295 -12.63 6.89 -10.29
C GLU A 295 -13.22 5.49 -10.03
N ILE A 296 -13.05 4.62 -11.01
CA ILE A 296 -13.36 3.20 -10.94
C ILE A 296 -12.12 2.47 -10.45
N PRO A 297 -12.22 1.65 -9.40
CA PRO A 297 -11.09 0.86 -8.95
C PRO A 297 -10.66 -0.18 -10.01
N THR A 298 -9.36 -0.23 -10.28
CA THR A 298 -8.79 -1.08 -11.35
C THR A 298 -7.80 -2.11 -10.83
N GLY A 299 -7.59 -2.18 -9.52
CA GLY A 299 -6.62 -3.08 -8.89
C GLY A 299 -5.25 -2.43 -8.63
N PHE A 300 -4.32 -3.26 -8.17
CA PHE A 300 -2.93 -2.87 -7.86
C PHE A 300 -2.13 -2.43 -9.10
N GLY A 301 -2.55 -2.85 -10.29
CA GLY A 301 -1.73 -2.76 -11.50
C GLY A 301 -0.80 -3.97 -11.67
N ILE A 302 0.18 -3.82 -12.55
CA ILE A 302 1.14 -4.88 -12.91
C ILE A 302 2.58 -4.41 -12.71
N SER A 303 3.47 -5.33 -12.38
CA SER A 303 4.88 -5.06 -12.05
C SER A 303 5.87 -5.61 -13.09
N ALA A 304 5.39 -6.27 -14.14
CA ALA A 304 6.23 -6.86 -15.18
C ALA A 304 5.54 -6.81 -16.55
N PRO A 305 6.30 -6.78 -17.66
CA PRO A 305 5.75 -6.91 -19.00
C PRO A 305 5.15 -8.32 -19.25
N PRO A 306 4.22 -8.47 -20.21
CA PRO A 306 3.71 -7.44 -21.11
C PRO A 306 2.82 -6.43 -20.38
N TRP A 307 3.01 -5.15 -20.69
CA TRP A 307 2.32 -4.03 -20.04
C TRP A 307 0.88 -3.87 -20.54
N CYS A 308 0.04 -4.88 -20.36
CA CYS A 308 -1.35 -4.88 -20.80
C CYS A 308 -2.28 -5.08 -19.60
N LEU A 309 -3.13 -4.08 -19.33
CA LEU A 309 -4.15 -4.12 -18.30
C LEU A 309 -5.53 -4.31 -18.93
N THR A 310 -6.39 -5.06 -18.25
CA THR A 310 -7.77 -5.29 -18.69
C THR A 310 -8.72 -4.96 -17.55
N ILE A 311 -9.78 -4.21 -17.87
CA ILE A 311 -10.91 -3.95 -16.99
C ILE A 311 -12.13 -4.58 -17.62
N TYR A 312 -12.93 -5.25 -16.80
CA TYR A 312 -14.10 -5.98 -17.21
C TYR A 312 -15.37 -5.29 -16.70
N LYS A 313 -16.51 -5.62 -17.32
CA LYS A 313 -17.85 -5.25 -16.84
C LYS A 313 -18.04 -3.73 -16.71
N LEU A 314 -17.47 -2.93 -17.61
CA LEU A 314 -17.83 -1.53 -17.72
C LEU A 314 -19.27 -1.44 -18.24
N GLU A 315 -20.10 -0.71 -17.52
CA GLU A 315 -21.48 -0.43 -17.91
C GLU A 315 -21.55 0.56 -19.07
N LYS A 316 -22.74 0.71 -19.65
CA LYS A 316 -22.99 1.72 -20.69
C LYS A 316 -22.74 3.12 -20.13
N GLY A 317 -21.84 3.87 -20.76
CA GLY A 317 -21.46 5.18 -20.25
C GLY A 317 -20.26 5.80 -20.94
N ARG A 318 -19.92 7.02 -20.52
CA ARG A 318 -18.70 7.71 -20.93
C ARG A 318 -17.64 7.57 -19.87
N TYR A 319 -16.43 7.31 -20.32
CA TYR A 319 -15.29 7.07 -19.45
C TYR A 319 -14.07 7.81 -19.94
N SER A 320 -13.12 8.00 -19.03
CA SER A 320 -11.78 8.44 -19.36
C SER A 320 -10.75 7.60 -18.62
N PHE A 321 -9.55 7.48 -19.18
CA PHE A 321 -8.48 6.74 -18.54
C PHE A 321 -7.11 7.35 -18.81
N TYR A 322 -6.16 7.05 -17.94
CA TYR A 322 -4.73 7.22 -18.20
C TYR A 322 -3.95 6.08 -17.52
N LEU A 323 -2.68 5.93 -17.88
CA LEU A 323 -1.76 5.03 -17.22
C LEU A 323 -0.85 5.84 -16.29
N ASP A 324 -0.61 5.35 -15.08
CA ASP A 324 0.46 5.85 -14.23
C ASP A 324 1.49 4.75 -13.95
N ALA A 325 2.76 5.11 -14.02
CA ALA A 325 3.87 4.26 -13.69
C ALA A 325 4.67 4.87 -12.55
N GLU A 326 5.20 4.03 -11.68
CA GLU A 326 6.06 4.42 -10.56
C GLU A 326 7.26 3.47 -10.48
N ASP A 327 8.46 4.01 -10.28
CA ASP A 327 9.68 3.23 -10.04
C ASP A 327 10.00 3.09 -8.54
N CYS A 328 11.03 2.29 -8.21
CA CYS A 328 11.41 2.05 -6.81
C CYS A 328 11.94 3.30 -6.08
N TYR A 329 12.34 4.34 -6.83
CA TYR A 329 12.77 5.65 -6.32
C TYR A 329 11.60 6.64 -6.15
N GLY A 330 10.37 6.21 -6.46
CA GLY A 330 9.17 7.04 -6.41
C GLY A 330 9.14 8.12 -7.50
N ASN A 331 9.83 7.91 -8.62
CA ASN A 331 9.60 8.71 -9.82
C ASN A 331 8.31 8.24 -10.46
N LYS A 332 7.49 9.19 -10.90
CA LYS A 332 6.17 8.93 -11.48
C LYS A 332 6.14 9.41 -12.92
N ALA A 333 5.47 8.64 -13.77
CA ALA A 333 5.15 9.03 -15.13
C ALA A 333 3.67 8.76 -15.41
N VAL A 334 3.02 9.65 -16.13
CA VAL A 334 1.62 9.48 -16.54
C VAL A 334 1.51 9.55 -18.05
N SER A 335 0.61 8.75 -18.63
CA SER A 335 0.30 8.84 -20.05
C SER A 335 -0.66 9.99 -20.31
N GLU A 336 -0.84 10.34 -21.58
CA GLU A 336 -1.97 11.16 -22.00
C GLU A 336 -3.30 10.51 -21.58
N LYS A 337 -4.24 11.36 -21.17
CA LYS A 337 -5.62 10.95 -20.84
C LYS A 337 -6.40 10.72 -22.13
N LYS A 338 -7.12 9.60 -22.18
CA LYS A 338 -8.01 9.22 -23.30
C LYS A 338 -9.45 9.13 -22.82
N THR A 339 -10.40 9.35 -23.72
CA THR A 339 -11.84 9.20 -23.47
C THR A 339 -12.41 8.13 -24.39
N PHE A 340 -13.46 7.45 -23.94
CA PHE A 340 -14.19 6.45 -24.70
C PHE A 340 -15.63 6.33 -24.20
N ALA A 341 -16.47 5.67 -24.99
CA ALA A 341 -17.82 5.30 -24.60
C ALA A 341 -17.97 3.78 -24.67
N VAL A 342 -18.79 3.24 -23.77
CA VAL A 342 -19.31 1.88 -23.84
C VAL A 342 -20.75 2.00 -24.34
N GLU A 343 -21.05 1.33 -25.45
CA GLU A 343 -22.36 1.40 -26.13
C GLU A 343 -23.43 0.49 -25.54
#